data_AF-G0M9D6-F1
#
_entry.id   AF-G0M9D6-F1
#
_cell.length_a   1.000
_cell.length_b   1.000
_cell.length_c   1.000
_cell.angle_alpha   90.00
_cell.angle_beta   90.00
_cell.angle_gamma   90.00
#
_symmetry.space_group_name_H-M   'P 1'
#
loop_
_entity.id
_entity.type
_entity.pdbx_description
1 polymer ?
#
loop_
_entity_poly.entity_id
_entity_poly.type
_entity_poly.pdbx_seq_one_letter_code
_entity_poly.pdbx_strand_id
1 'polypeptide(L)'
;MLTLIPAVSVSIITIFENRYFVVFANDSKWKKYRIPMSLMNYFFAFVWSIPSFFTVPDQAIARRNTWEMLGNIPDFIRSDQIFVISFEFQYLTISCFIFCLVQVPQTFMYVTLMQRGMKKLRKTARFSEKKLKVQNNFLNAIYIQVSVFMTIIQLPIGYLFISILGSLYIQIGNNCIFLIFFTKWLGIYTGDAVDSSAISKFLSNWRSSENGKWSYIKLQLLL
;
A
#
# COMPACT_ATOMS: atom_id res chain seq x y z
N MET A 1 -1.76 4.81 -11.59
CA MET A 1 -1.37 4.59 -10.17
C MET A 1 -2.37 3.69 -9.45
N LEU A 2 -3.67 4.02 -9.50
CA LEU A 2 -4.73 3.33 -8.73
C LEU A 2 -4.74 1.79 -8.84
N THR A 3 -4.60 1.21 -10.03
CA THR A 3 -4.55 -0.26 -10.22
C THR A 3 -3.16 -0.88 -10.03
N LEU A 4 -2.11 -0.07 -10.11
CA LEU A 4 -0.71 -0.54 -10.04
C LEU A 4 -0.37 -1.04 -8.62
N ILE A 5 -0.75 -0.29 -7.59
CA ILE A 5 -0.49 -0.66 -6.19
C ILE A 5 -1.16 -2.01 -5.82
N PRO A 6 -2.46 -2.21 -6.11
CA PRO A 6 -3.13 -3.51 -6.00
C PRO A 6 -2.44 -4.63 -6.79
N ALA A 7 -2.03 -4.38 -8.03
CA ALA A 7 -1.35 -5.38 -8.85
C ALA A 7 0.01 -5.79 -8.26
N VAL A 8 0.77 -4.82 -7.71
CA VAL A 8 2.02 -5.10 -6.97
C VAL A 8 1.74 -5.88 -5.69
N SER A 9 0.65 -5.58 -5.00
CA SER A 9 0.22 -6.31 -3.80
C SER A 9 -0.05 -7.78 -4.12
N VAL A 10 -0.83 -8.03 -5.18
CA VAL A 10 -1.17 -9.38 -5.64
C VAL A 10 0.06 -10.11 -6.15
N SER A 11 0.98 -9.44 -6.86
CA SER A 11 2.19 -10.08 -7.36
C SER A 11 3.12 -10.55 -6.23
N ILE A 12 3.22 -9.79 -5.14
CA ILE A 12 3.92 -10.23 -3.93
C ILE A 12 3.28 -11.51 -3.39
N ILE A 13 1.95 -11.56 -3.26
CA ILE A 13 1.24 -12.77 -2.80
C ILE A 13 1.48 -13.95 -3.75
N THR A 14 1.43 -13.75 -5.06
CA THR A 14 1.73 -14.80 -6.05
C THR A 14 3.17 -15.30 -5.93
N ILE A 15 4.15 -14.44 -5.64
CA ILE A 15 5.53 -14.86 -5.39
C ILE A 15 5.59 -15.77 -4.15
N PHE A 16 4.89 -15.41 -3.07
CA PHE A 16 4.83 -16.25 -1.86
C PHE A 16 4.18 -17.60 -2.13
N GLU A 17 3.03 -17.60 -2.80
CA GLU A 17 2.31 -18.80 -3.21
C GLU A 17 3.21 -19.70 -4.05
N ASN A 18 3.86 -19.14 -5.08
CA ASN A 18 4.70 -19.91 -5.99
C ASN A 18 5.89 -20.54 -5.26
N ARG A 19 6.50 -19.83 -4.30
CA ARG A 19 7.59 -20.37 -3.48
C ARG A 19 7.10 -21.46 -2.54
N TYR A 20 5.96 -21.25 -1.88
CA TYR A 20 5.34 -22.26 -1.04
C TYR A 20 5.05 -23.54 -1.85
N PHE A 21 4.51 -23.37 -3.06
CA PHE A 21 4.22 -24.44 -3.98
C PHE A 21 5.47 -25.24 -4.37
N VAL A 22 6.51 -24.59 -4.90
CA VAL A 22 7.73 -25.27 -5.37
C VAL A 22 8.43 -26.05 -4.24
N VAL A 23 8.48 -25.50 -3.03
CA VAL A 23 9.27 -26.07 -1.93
C VAL A 23 8.48 -27.10 -1.12
N PHE A 24 7.17 -26.89 -0.90
CA PHE A 24 6.40 -27.70 0.05
C PHE A 24 5.20 -28.42 -0.56
N ALA A 25 4.60 -27.86 -1.61
CA ALA A 25 3.29 -28.28 -2.11
C ALA A 25 3.29 -28.81 -3.55
N ASN A 26 4.46 -29.04 -4.16
CA ASN A 26 4.59 -29.49 -5.55
C ASN A 26 3.85 -30.82 -5.79
N ASP A 27 3.88 -31.75 -4.85
CA ASP A 27 3.23 -33.07 -4.99
C ASP A 27 1.81 -33.10 -4.42
N SER A 28 1.22 -31.94 -4.13
CA SER A 28 -0.09 -31.83 -3.47
C SER A 28 -1.21 -31.40 -4.43
N LYS A 29 -2.46 -31.51 -3.95
CA LYS A 29 -3.66 -31.02 -4.67
C LYS A 29 -3.64 -29.50 -4.91
N TRP A 30 -2.71 -28.77 -4.29
CA TRP A 30 -2.52 -27.32 -4.46
C TRP A 30 -2.33 -26.89 -5.92
N LYS A 31 -1.77 -27.77 -6.76
CA LYS A 31 -1.65 -27.58 -8.23
C LYS A 31 -2.95 -27.11 -8.89
N LYS A 32 -4.10 -27.61 -8.43
CA LYS A 32 -5.41 -27.30 -9.02
C LYS A 32 -5.97 -25.94 -8.59
N TYR A 33 -5.68 -25.52 -7.35
CA TYR A 33 -6.26 -24.31 -6.77
C TYR A 33 -5.44 -23.05 -7.03
N ARG A 34 -4.12 -23.18 -7.26
CA ARG A 34 -3.23 -22.02 -7.39
C ARG A 34 -3.55 -21.08 -8.56
N ILE A 35 -3.90 -21.65 -9.73
CA ILE A 35 -4.16 -20.85 -10.93
C ILE A 35 -5.48 -20.08 -10.77
N PRO A 36 -6.62 -20.72 -10.42
CA PRO A 36 -7.85 -19.98 -10.16
C PRO A 36 -7.72 -18.91 -9.07
N MET A 37 -7.04 -19.21 -7.96
CA MET A 37 -6.83 -18.24 -6.88
C MET A 37 -6.00 -17.03 -7.33
N SER A 38 -4.93 -17.25 -8.09
CA SER A 38 -4.11 -16.16 -8.61
C SER A 38 -4.88 -15.31 -9.61
N LEU A 39 -5.62 -15.94 -10.53
CA LEU A 39 -6.46 -15.23 -11.50
C LEU A 39 -7.53 -14.39 -10.81
N MET A 40 -8.20 -14.94 -9.80
CA MET A 40 -9.21 -14.21 -9.03
C MET A 40 -8.62 -13.00 -8.30
N ASN A 41 -7.43 -13.13 -7.72
CA ASN A 41 -6.74 -12.01 -7.07
C ASN A 41 -6.38 -10.90 -8.06
N TYR A 42 -5.82 -11.25 -9.22
CA TYR A 42 -5.51 -10.25 -10.26
C TYR A 42 -6.78 -9.59 -10.79
N PHE A 43 -7.82 -10.36 -11.08
CA PHE A 43 -9.12 -9.82 -11.49
C PHE A 43 -9.64 -8.81 -10.45
N PHE A 44 -9.60 -9.16 -9.16
CA PHE A 44 -10.03 -8.28 -8.10
C PHE A 44 -9.16 -7.00 -7.99
N ALA A 45 -7.85 -7.11 -8.23
CA ALA A 45 -6.94 -5.95 -8.28
C ALA A 45 -7.22 -4.97 -9.44
N PHE A 46 -7.88 -5.41 -10.51
CA PHE A 46 -8.35 -4.53 -11.58
C PHE A 46 -9.75 -3.97 -11.31
N VAL A 47 -10.62 -4.75 -10.66
CA VAL A 47 -12.04 -4.42 -10.49
C VAL A 47 -12.36 -3.61 -9.24
N TRP A 48 -11.52 -3.66 -8.20
CA TRP A 48 -11.83 -3.04 -6.89
C TRP A 48 -12.18 -1.54 -6.97
N SER A 49 -11.65 -0.80 -7.95
CA SER A 49 -11.89 0.65 -8.08
C SER A 49 -13.08 1.00 -8.97
N ILE A 50 -13.67 0.02 -9.65
CA ILE A 50 -14.81 0.23 -10.55
C ILE A 50 -15.96 1.01 -9.89
N PRO A 51 -16.37 0.71 -8.64
CA PRO A 51 -17.44 1.47 -7.98
C PRO A 51 -17.16 2.97 -7.88
N SER A 52 -15.91 3.38 -7.70
CA SER A 52 -15.54 4.80 -7.59
C SER A 52 -15.64 5.56 -8.91
N PHE A 53 -15.55 4.88 -10.05
CA PHE A 53 -15.67 5.53 -11.36
C PHE A 53 -17.10 5.94 -11.69
N PHE A 54 -18.10 5.31 -11.08
CA PHE A 54 -19.51 5.70 -11.24
C PHE A 54 -19.88 6.96 -10.46
N THR A 55 -19.04 7.38 -9.52
CA THR A 55 -19.25 8.58 -8.69
C THR A 55 -18.38 9.76 -9.12
N VAL A 56 -17.68 9.65 -10.25
CA VAL A 56 -16.80 10.70 -10.74
C VAL A 56 -17.64 11.92 -11.15
N PRO A 57 -17.41 13.10 -10.54
CA PRO A 57 -18.16 14.31 -10.88
C PRO A 57 -17.72 14.89 -12.23
N ASP A 58 -18.57 15.74 -12.80
CA ASP A 58 -18.20 16.59 -13.95
C ASP A 58 -16.94 17.38 -13.61
N GLN A 59 -15.89 17.23 -14.42
CA GLN A 59 -14.57 17.76 -14.09
C GLN A 59 -14.50 19.30 -14.16
N ALA A 60 -15.35 19.97 -14.95
CA ALA A 60 -15.36 21.43 -14.99
C ALA A 60 -15.93 22.00 -13.69
N ILE A 61 -17.03 21.43 -13.21
CA ILE A 61 -17.62 21.77 -11.91
C ILE A 61 -16.68 21.35 -10.78
N ALA A 62 -16.09 20.16 -10.89
CA ALA A 62 -15.25 19.60 -9.85
C ALA A 62 -14.03 20.47 -9.58
N ARG A 63 -13.29 20.84 -10.63
CA ARG A 63 -12.13 21.72 -10.52
C ARG A 63 -12.50 23.08 -9.91
N ARG A 64 -13.61 23.68 -10.34
CA ARG A 64 -14.05 24.98 -9.81
C ARG A 64 -14.28 24.91 -8.30
N ASN A 65 -15.07 23.94 -7.87
CA ASN A 65 -15.36 23.74 -6.44
C ASN A 65 -14.09 23.40 -5.65
N THR A 66 -13.19 22.60 -6.22
CA THR A 66 -11.90 22.30 -5.59
C THR A 66 -11.02 23.54 -5.44
N TRP A 67 -10.99 24.44 -6.43
CA TRP A 67 -10.23 25.69 -6.34
C TRP A 67 -10.85 26.67 -5.34
N GLU A 68 -12.17 26.78 -5.29
CA GLU A 68 -12.89 27.55 -4.27
C GLU A 68 -12.68 26.98 -2.88
N MET A 69 -12.67 25.64 -2.77
CA MET A 69 -12.30 24.95 -1.55
C MET A 69 -10.88 25.30 -1.17
N LEU A 70 -9.86 25.10 -2.01
CA LEU A 70 -8.43 25.31 -1.69
C LEU A 70 -8.01 26.76 -1.38
N GLY A 71 -8.81 27.75 -1.79
CA GLY A 71 -8.48 29.16 -1.60
C GLY A 71 -7.26 29.61 -2.41
N ASN A 72 -6.42 30.47 -1.84
CA ASN A 72 -5.28 31.07 -2.54
C ASN A 72 -4.07 30.12 -2.54
N ILE A 73 -3.88 29.39 -3.64
CA ILE A 73 -2.74 28.51 -3.89
C ILE A 73 -1.79 29.19 -4.89
N PRO A 74 -0.46 28.97 -4.81
CA PRO A 74 0.46 29.43 -5.84
C PRO A 74 0.07 29.04 -7.26
N ASP A 75 0.28 29.95 -8.22
CA ASP A 75 -0.16 29.79 -9.61
C ASP A 75 0.42 28.57 -10.33
N PHE A 76 1.57 28.06 -9.88
CA PHE A 76 2.16 26.83 -10.42
C PHE A 76 1.33 25.57 -10.11
N ILE A 77 0.57 25.55 -9.01
CA ILE A 77 -0.36 24.45 -8.68
C ILE A 77 -1.68 24.65 -9.43
N ARG A 78 -2.08 25.90 -9.64
CA ARG A 78 -3.35 26.28 -10.28
C ARG A 78 -3.34 26.03 -11.80
N SER A 79 -2.16 26.09 -12.42
CA SER A 79 -1.96 25.81 -13.84
C SER A 79 -1.91 24.32 -14.17
N ASP A 80 -1.80 23.45 -13.16
CA ASP A 80 -1.78 22.01 -13.33
C ASP A 80 -3.19 21.43 -13.51
N GLN A 81 -3.32 20.42 -14.39
CA GLN A 81 -4.59 19.74 -14.62
C GLN A 81 -4.88 18.75 -13.48
N ILE A 82 -5.62 19.20 -12.45
CA ILE A 82 -6.12 18.30 -11.41
C ILE A 82 -7.33 17.50 -11.90
N PHE A 83 -7.33 16.20 -11.60
CA PHE A 83 -8.47 15.31 -11.83
C PHE A 83 -9.11 14.96 -10.50
N VAL A 84 -10.39 15.27 -10.35
CA VAL A 84 -11.11 15.05 -9.08
C VAL A 84 -11.85 13.72 -9.18
N ILE A 85 -11.40 12.73 -8.41
CA ILE A 85 -11.96 11.37 -8.45
C ILE A 85 -13.34 11.30 -7.80
N SER A 86 -13.54 11.98 -6.67
CA SER A 86 -14.84 12.06 -6.00
C SER A 86 -14.87 13.21 -4.99
N PHE A 87 -16.04 13.80 -4.76
CA PHE A 87 -16.30 14.65 -3.60
C PHE A 87 -16.63 13.83 -2.34
N GLU A 88 -17.22 12.64 -2.54
CA GLU A 88 -17.61 11.70 -1.50
C GLU A 88 -16.63 10.53 -1.50
N PHE A 89 -15.60 10.63 -0.67
CA PHE A 89 -14.52 9.64 -0.59
C PHE A 89 -14.97 8.27 -0.09
N GLN A 90 -16.19 8.15 0.45
CA GLN A 90 -16.70 6.93 1.06
C GLN A 90 -16.69 5.75 0.09
N TYR A 91 -17.09 5.93 -1.17
CA TYR A 91 -17.16 4.83 -2.14
C TYR A 91 -15.79 4.26 -2.50
N LEU A 92 -14.80 5.14 -2.73
CA LEU A 92 -13.41 4.73 -2.96
C LEU A 92 -12.82 4.06 -1.71
N THR A 93 -13.08 4.65 -0.54
CA THR A 93 -12.59 4.19 0.76
C THR A 93 -13.15 2.80 1.10
N ILE A 94 -14.47 2.60 1.01
CA ILE A 94 -15.11 1.31 1.28
C ILE A 94 -14.59 0.24 0.32
N SER A 95 -14.49 0.54 -0.98
CA SER A 95 -14.00 -0.42 -1.97
C SER A 95 -12.54 -0.82 -1.73
N CYS A 96 -11.69 0.14 -1.36
CA CYS A 96 -10.31 -0.12 -0.98
C CYS A 96 -10.22 -0.92 0.32
N PHE A 97 -11.10 -0.65 1.30
CA PHE A 97 -11.15 -1.38 2.56
C PHE A 97 -11.53 -2.85 2.35
N ILE A 98 -12.55 -3.13 1.52
CA ILE A 98 -12.92 -4.50 1.14
C ILE A 98 -11.75 -5.20 0.46
N PHE A 99 -11.03 -4.51 -0.43
CA PHE A 99 -9.83 -5.06 -1.06
C PHE A 99 -8.76 -5.46 -0.01
N CYS A 100 -8.43 -4.55 0.91
CA CYS A 100 -7.49 -4.82 2.00
C CYS A 100 -7.96 -5.98 2.90
N LEU A 101 -9.25 -6.06 3.23
CA LEU A 101 -9.82 -7.14 4.03
C LEU A 101 -9.64 -8.53 3.39
N VAL A 102 -9.52 -8.62 2.06
CA VAL A 102 -9.22 -9.88 1.37
C VAL A 102 -7.72 -10.12 1.30
N GLN A 103 -6.92 -9.12 0.94
CA GLN A 103 -5.49 -9.28 0.69
C GLN A 103 -4.65 -9.50 1.97
N VAL A 104 -4.98 -8.82 3.06
CA VAL A 104 -4.23 -8.89 4.31
C VAL A 104 -4.29 -10.31 4.92
N PRO A 105 -5.48 -10.94 5.09
CA PRO A 105 -5.57 -12.32 5.56
C PRO A 105 -4.88 -13.32 4.64
N GLN A 106 -4.98 -13.16 3.31
CA GLN A 106 -4.26 -14.02 2.37
C GLN A 106 -2.75 -13.95 2.60
N THR A 107 -2.20 -12.75 2.80
CA THR A 107 -0.77 -12.58 3.09
C THR A 107 -0.37 -13.30 4.38
N PHE A 108 -1.12 -13.11 5.47
CA PHE A 108 -0.86 -13.81 6.73
C PHE A 108 -0.98 -15.33 6.61
N MET A 109 -1.96 -15.82 5.83
CA MET A 109 -2.12 -17.24 5.54
C MET A 109 -0.88 -17.81 4.84
N TYR A 110 -0.39 -17.16 3.78
CA TYR A 110 0.80 -17.63 3.05
C TYR A 110 2.07 -17.58 3.90
N VAL A 111 2.27 -16.52 4.68
CA VAL A 111 3.39 -16.43 5.64
C VAL A 111 3.32 -17.59 6.64
N THR A 112 2.14 -17.87 7.20
CA THR A 112 1.94 -18.96 8.15
C THR A 112 2.20 -20.33 7.53
N LEU A 113 1.69 -20.56 6.31
CA LEU A 113 1.92 -21.80 5.55
C LEU A 113 3.41 -22.02 5.27
N MET A 114 4.12 -20.95 4.90
CA MET A 114 5.55 -20.96 4.66
C MET A 114 6.35 -21.33 5.92
N GLN A 115 6.04 -20.68 7.05
CA GLN A 115 6.66 -20.98 8.34
C GLN A 115 6.42 -22.43 8.77
N ARG A 116 5.20 -22.94 8.60
CA ARG A 116 4.86 -24.34 8.88
C ARG A 116 5.60 -25.30 7.95
N GLY A 117 5.67 -24.98 6.66
CA GLY A 117 6.44 -25.72 5.67
C GLY A 117 7.91 -25.87 6.08
N MET A 118 8.56 -24.77 6.47
CA MET A 118 9.95 -24.78 6.93
C MET A 118 10.16 -25.60 8.19
N LYS A 119 9.26 -25.48 9.17
CA LYS A 119 9.33 -26.29 10.39
C LYS A 119 9.24 -27.77 10.07
N LYS A 120 8.33 -28.16 9.16
CA LYS A 120 8.20 -29.56 8.71
C LYS A 120 9.46 -30.03 7.98
N LEU A 121 9.99 -29.22 7.06
CA LEU A 121 11.17 -29.54 6.28
C LEU A 121 12.40 -29.80 7.15
N ARG A 122 12.61 -28.96 8.17
CA ARG A 122 13.69 -29.12 9.17
C ARG A 122 13.56 -30.43 9.96
N LYS A 123 12.33 -30.83 10.31
CA LYS A 123 12.06 -32.09 11.05
C LYS A 123 12.27 -33.34 10.19
N THR A 124 11.95 -33.28 8.90
CA THR A 124 12.01 -34.45 8.01
C THR A 124 13.42 -34.79 7.50
N ALA A 125 14.45 -34.02 7.87
CA ALA A 125 15.83 -34.18 7.39
C ALA A 125 15.99 -34.30 5.85
N ARG A 126 14.97 -33.86 5.09
CA ARG A 126 14.89 -34.03 3.63
C ARG A 126 15.99 -33.26 2.87
N PHE A 127 16.65 -32.33 3.55
CA PHE A 127 17.76 -31.53 3.02
C PHE A 127 18.94 -31.53 3.98
N SER A 128 20.15 -31.50 3.42
CA SER A 128 21.36 -31.24 4.18
C SER A 128 21.33 -29.85 4.83
N GLU A 129 22.09 -29.66 5.89
CA GLU A 129 22.16 -28.38 6.61
C GLU A 129 22.51 -27.21 5.69
N LYS A 130 23.41 -27.43 4.73
CA LYS A 130 23.77 -26.43 3.71
C LYS A 130 22.58 -26.00 2.86
N LYS A 131 21.75 -26.94 2.40
CA LYS A 131 20.54 -26.65 1.61
C LYS A 131 19.47 -25.97 2.45
N LEU A 132 19.29 -26.39 3.71
CA LEU A 132 18.37 -25.74 4.66
C LEU A 132 18.77 -24.29 4.94
N LYS A 133 20.07 -24.00 5.12
CA LYS A 133 20.58 -22.65 5.35
C LYS A 133 20.27 -21.73 4.17
N VAL A 134 20.44 -22.20 2.93
CA VAL A 134 20.09 -21.42 1.73
C VAL A 134 18.59 -21.11 1.69
N GLN A 135 17.72 -22.10 1.95
CA GLN A 135 16.27 -21.89 1.99
C GLN A 135 15.86 -20.90 3.10
N ASN A 136 16.48 -20.99 4.27
CA ASN A 136 16.17 -20.10 5.38
C ASN A 136 16.60 -18.65 5.10
N ASN A 137 17.77 -18.44 4.51
CA ASN A 137 18.23 -17.12 4.10
C ASN A 137 17.31 -16.50 3.05
N PHE A 138 16.88 -17.31 2.07
CA PHE A 138 15.94 -16.87 1.04
C PHE A 138 14.58 -16.46 1.63
N LEU A 139 14.04 -17.24 2.58
CA LEU A 139 12.79 -16.90 3.25
C LEU A 139 12.91 -15.67 4.13
N ASN A 140 14.04 -15.48 4.80
CA ASN A 140 14.29 -14.24 5.55
C ASN A 140 14.27 -13.01 4.65
N ALA A 141 14.89 -13.09 3.46
CA ALA A 141 14.84 -11.99 2.48
C ALA A 141 13.38 -11.69 2.05
N ILE A 142 12.59 -12.73 1.81
CA ILE A 142 11.17 -12.61 1.48
C ILE A 142 10.34 -12.01 2.62
N TYR A 143 10.58 -12.42 3.87
CA TYR A 143 9.91 -11.83 5.03
C TYR A 143 10.25 -10.36 5.19
N ILE A 144 11.52 -9.97 4.97
CA ILE A 144 11.93 -8.56 4.94
C ILE A 144 11.16 -7.82 3.86
N GLN A 145 11.04 -8.36 2.64
CA GLN A 145 10.30 -7.73 1.54
C GLN A 145 8.83 -7.46 1.89
N VAL A 146 8.14 -8.41 2.54
CA VAL A 146 6.73 -8.20 2.97
C VAL A 146 6.62 -7.24 4.13
N SER A 147 7.50 -7.32 5.12
CA SER A 147 7.50 -6.34 6.22
C SER A 147 7.67 -4.93 5.67
N VAL A 148 8.57 -4.73 4.72
CA VAL A 148 8.77 -3.45 4.03
C VAL A 148 7.49 -3.00 3.32
N PHE A 149 6.83 -3.87 2.55
CA PHE A 149 5.57 -3.53 1.88
C PHE A 149 4.45 -3.18 2.89
N MET A 150 4.33 -3.96 3.97
CA MET A 150 3.33 -3.74 5.02
C MET A 150 3.53 -2.40 5.73
N THR A 151 4.77 -2.07 6.08
CA THR A 151 5.08 -0.82 6.78
C THR A 151 4.94 0.41 5.89
N ILE A 152 5.35 0.33 4.62
CA ILE A 152 5.39 1.50 3.73
C ILE A 152 4.03 1.77 3.06
N ILE A 153 3.27 0.73 2.75
CA ILE A 153 2.04 0.88 1.95
C ILE A 153 0.80 0.58 2.80
N GLN A 154 0.75 -0.60 3.44
CA GLN A 154 -0.47 -1.04 4.12
C GLN A 154 -0.74 -0.27 5.41
N LEU A 155 0.29 0.08 6.19
CA LEU A 155 0.14 0.82 7.44
C LEU A 155 -0.41 2.24 7.19
N PRO A 156 0.14 3.04 6.25
CA PRO A 156 -0.47 4.30 5.87
C PRO A 156 -1.92 4.19 5.41
N ILE A 157 -2.23 3.24 4.54
CA ILE A 157 -3.59 3.01 4.04
C ILE A 157 -4.54 2.66 5.20
N GLY A 158 -4.10 1.79 6.12
CA GLY A 158 -4.85 1.39 7.31
C GLY A 158 -5.20 2.56 8.23
N TYR A 159 -4.25 3.45 8.48
CA TYR A 159 -4.53 4.65 9.26
C TYR A 159 -5.48 5.60 8.53
N LEU A 160 -5.31 5.81 7.21
CA LEU A 160 -6.22 6.65 6.45
C LEU A 160 -7.66 6.13 6.55
N PHE A 161 -7.87 4.81 6.53
CA PHE A 161 -9.20 4.24 6.76
C PHE A 161 -9.77 4.59 8.13
N ILE A 162 -8.99 4.39 9.20
CA ILE A 162 -9.43 4.68 10.56
C ILE A 162 -9.74 6.17 10.72
N SER A 163 -8.91 7.04 10.15
CA SER A 163 -9.12 8.49 10.18
C SER A 163 -10.35 8.93 9.39
N ILE A 164 -10.57 8.39 8.19
CA ILE A 164 -11.72 8.74 7.34
C ILE A 164 -13.03 8.21 7.96
N LEU A 165 -13.10 6.90 8.27
CA LEU A 165 -14.33 6.26 8.74
C LEU A 165 -14.67 6.68 10.18
N GLY A 166 -13.66 6.85 11.03
CA GLY A 166 -13.83 7.31 12.40
C GLY A 166 -13.97 8.82 12.52
N SER A 167 -13.82 9.58 11.43
CA SER A 167 -13.69 11.05 11.47
C SER A 167 -12.62 11.52 12.48
N LEU A 168 -11.55 10.73 12.65
CA LEU A 168 -10.49 10.96 13.64
C LEU A 168 -9.34 11.74 13.00
N TYR A 169 -9.20 13.00 13.41
CA TYR A 169 -8.09 13.85 12.99
C TYR A 169 -6.97 13.85 14.05
N ILE A 170 -5.88 13.11 13.79
CA ILE A 170 -4.70 13.10 14.64
C ILE A 170 -3.53 13.67 13.84
N GLN A 171 -3.22 14.95 14.06
CA GLN A 171 -2.18 15.67 13.31
C GLN A 171 -0.81 14.95 13.32
N ILE A 172 -0.41 14.40 14.48
CA ILE A 172 0.83 13.62 14.61
C ILE A 172 0.79 12.37 13.73
N GLY A 173 -0.34 11.65 13.71
CA GLY A 173 -0.50 10.43 12.92
C GLY A 173 -0.41 10.69 11.43
N ASN A 174 -1.09 11.74 10.94
CA ASN A 174 -1.03 12.19 9.56
C ASN A 174 0.43 12.44 9.14
N ASN A 175 1.21 13.12 9.98
CA ASN A 175 2.60 13.46 9.71
C ASN A 175 3.52 12.26 9.67
N CYS A 176 3.36 11.35 10.63
CA CYS A 176 4.14 10.11 10.67
C CYS A 176 3.96 9.32 9.38
N ILE A 177 2.75 9.30 8.83
CA ILE A 177 2.45 8.58 7.58
C ILE A 177 3.01 9.27 6.36
N PHE A 178 2.91 10.59 6.29
CA PHE A 178 3.61 11.35 5.25
C PHE A 178 5.11 11.08 5.25
N LEU A 179 5.73 11.05 6.44
CA LEU A 179 7.14 10.69 6.57
C LEU A 179 7.38 9.26 6.11
N ILE A 180 6.61 8.26 6.56
CA ILE A 180 6.78 6.86 6.13
C ILE A 180 6.71 6.72 4.60
N PHE A 181 5.80 7.45 3.94
CA PHE A 181 5.73 7.50 2.47
C PHE A 181 6.96 8.20 1.84
N PHE A 182 7.42 9.33 2.40
CA PHE A 182 8.47 10.17 1.81
C PHE A 182 9.91 9.70 2.10
N THR A 183 10.20 9.21 3.31
CA THR A 183 11.58 8.94 3.77
C THR A 183 12.29 7.91 2.88
N LYS A 184 11.54 7.05 2.19
CA LYS A 184 12.13 6.11 1.22
C LYS A 184 12.17 6.62 -0.21
N TRP A 185 11.28 7.54 -0.59
CA TRP A 185 11.35 8.20 -1.90
C TRP A 185 12.59 9.10 -1.99
N LEU A 186 12.92 9.81 -0.89
CA LEU A 186 14.17 10.58 -0.76
C LEU A 186 15.42 9.68 -0.79
N GLY A 187 15.46 8.59 -0.02
CA GLY A 187 16.64 7.69 0.01
C GLY A 187 16.95 6.96 -1.30
N ILE A 188 15.96 6.81 -2.20
CA ILE A 188 16.17 6.27 -3.55
C ILE A 188 16.65 7.36 -4.53
N TYR A 189 16.27 8.62 -4.31
CA TYR A 189 16.65 9.74 -5.16
C TYR A 189 18.00 10.38 -4.80
N THR A 190 18.40 10.36 -3.53
CA THR A 190 19.57 11.11 -3.07
C THR A 190 20.84 10.29 -2.94
N GLY A 191 20.81 8.95 -2.86
CA GLY A 191 22.00 8.12 -2.65
C GLY A 191 22.75 8.35 -1.32
N ASP A 192 22.46 9.46 -0.64
CA ASP A 192 23.03 9.89 0.63
C ASP A 192 22.03 9.79 1.78
N ALA A 193 22.57 9.67 2.99
CA ALA A 193 21.82 9.69 4.24
C ALA A 193 20.89 10.91 4.29
N VAL A 194 19.62 10.65 4.61
CA VAL A 194 18.54 11.64 4.72
C VAL A 194 19.02 12.88 5.49
N ASP A 195 19.15 14.01 4.81
CA ASP A 195 19.61 15.26 5.41
C ASP A 195 18.57 15.76 6.43
N SER A 196 18.95 15.67 7.71
CA SER A 196 18.15 16.10 8.86
C SER A 196 17.76 17.58 8.77
N SER A 197 18.56 18.39 8.08
CA SER A 197 18.29 19.81 7.81
C SER A 197 17.07 20.01 6.90
N ALA A 198 16.93 19.20 5.85
CA ALA A 198 15.80 19.26 4.93
C ALA A 198 14.48 18.82 5.61
N ILE A 199 14.55 17.78 6.45
CA ILE A 199 13.41 17.35 7.28
C ILE A 199 13.04 18.44 8.28
N SER A 200 14.00 19.03 8.98
CA SER A 200 13.80 20.14 9.91
C SER A 200 13.11 21.34 9.25
N LYS A 201 13.57 21.73 8.06
CA LYS A 201 13.05 22.88 7.30
C LYS A 201 11.67 22.62 6.70
N PHE A 202 11.39 21.39 6.29
CA PHE A 202 10.05 20.97 5.88
C PHE A 202 9.10 20.98 7.09
N LEU A 203 9.52 20.40 8.22
CA LEU A 203 8.73 20.38 9.47
C LEU A 203 8.47 21.80 10.00
N SER A 204 9.41 22.74 9.87
CA SER A 204 9.22 24.13 10.31
C SER A 204 8.21 24.87 9.43
N ASN A 205 8.32 24.75 8.10
CA ASN A 205 7.36 25.34 7.17
C ASN A 205 5.97 24.70 7.30
N TRP A 206 5.92 23.40 7.62
CA TRP A 206 4.69 22.65 7.79
C TRP A 206 3.98 22.98 9.11
N ARG A 207 4.73 23.18 10.21
CA ARG A 207 4.20 23.63 11.51
C ARG A 207 3.55 25.02 11.44
N SER A 208 3.98 25.84 10.48
CA SER A 208 3.43 27.18 10.20
C SER A 208 2.14 27.16 9.35
N SER A 209 1.77 26.04 8.74
CA SER A 209 0.53 25.91 7.95
C SER A 209 -0.65 25.67 8.88
N GLU A 210 -1.15 26.75 9.48
CA GLU A 210 -2.15 26.79 10.56
C GLU A 210 -3.59 26.48 10.12
N ASN A 211 -3.80 25.45 9.30
CA ASN A 211 -5.13 25.00 8.91
C ASN A 211 -5.09 23.52 8.51
N GLY A 212 -5.33 22.65 9.49
CA GLY A 212 -5.34 21.19 9.34
C GLY A 212 -6.34 20.64 8.30
N LYS A 213 -7.30 21.47 7.85
CA LYS A 213 -8.21 21.16 6.74
C LYS A 213 -7.50 21.08 5.38
N TRP A 214 -6.46 21.89 5.15
CA TRP A 214 -5.78 21.98 3.85
C TRP A 214 -4.87 20.79 3.54
N SER A 215 -4.25 20.22 4.57
CA SER A 215 -3.38 19.05 4.42
C SER A 215 -4.16 17.81 4.01
N TYR A 216 -5.40 17.69 4.49
CA TYR A 216 -6.33 16.62 4.14
C TYR A 216 -6.79 16.73 2.69
N ILE A 217 -7.15 17.94 2.23
CA ILE A 217 -7.53 18.17 0.83
C ILE A 217 -6.32 17.98 -0.10
N LYS A 218 -5.11 18.37 0.31
CA LYS A 218 -3.87 18.07 -0.44
C LYS A 218 -3.59 16.57 -0.56
N LEU A 219 -3.79 15.79 0.51
CA LEU A 219 -3.65 14.33 0.48
C LEU A 219 -4.73 13.68 -0.42
N GLN A 220 -5.94 14.26 -0.43
CA GLN A 220 -7.06 13.83 -1.25
C GLN A 220 -6.91 14.13 -2.75
N LEU A 221 -6.10 15.13 -3.13
CA LEU A 221 -5.82 15.49 -4.53
C LEU A 221 -4.55 14.84 -5.10
N LEU A 222 -3.65 14.33 -4.24
CA LEU A 222 -2.38 13.72 -4.64
C LEU A 222 -2.42 12.17 -4.70
N LEU A 223 -3.53 11.55 -4.30
CA LEU A 223 -3.83 10.11 -4.49
C LEU A 223 -4.73 9.91 -5.70
#